data_AF-A0A523FQK8-F1
#
_entry.id   AF-A0A523FQK8-F1
#
_cell.length_a   1.000
_cell.length_b   1.000
_cell.length_c   1.000
_cell.angle_alpha   90.00
_cell.angle_beta   90.00
_cell.angle_gamma   90.00
#
_symmetry.space_group_name_H-M   'P 1'
#
loop_
_entity.id
_entity.type
_entity.pdbx_description
1 polymer ?
#
loop_
_entity_poly.entity_id
_entity_poly.type
_entity_poly.pdbx_seq_one_letter_code
_entity_poly.pdbx_strand_id
1 'polypeptide(L)'
;MIALVYAVGFSAGFSTPAGAQVIDRMTAPQLLVLLRENITALQETETILRRNSEVAETNRALGAALREESTRLDTQTKGYDDDAANHNRQAGAYNTNCQQGKLPEEPYTQCLDLKQNLDIQKTRLDALAENIEAAHATYNQKVKALNQEETTRFEAASHLIEQYKSQDQMIRDIQVQIYELATNVTQNGFSETVRQCTLEDDLEDMYSCMTSVWG
;
A
#
# COMPACT_ATOMS: atom_id res chain seq x y z
N MET A 1 4.95 10.95 11.63
CA MET A 1 3.51 10.66 11.66
C MET A 1 2.79 11.78 10.95
N ILE A 2 2.43 11.56 9.68
CA ILE A 2 1.58 12.51 8.94
C ILE A 2 0.21 11.85 8.90
N ALA A 3 -0.68 12.31 9.80
CA ALA A 3 -2.09 12.00 9.73
C ALA A 3 -2.70 12.89 8.66
N LEU A 4 -2.80 12.40 7.42
CA LEU A 4 -3.61 13.03 6.38
C LEU A 4 -5.05 12.54 6.57
N VAL A 5 -5.76 13.24 7.46
CA VAL A 5 -7.22 13.17 7.56
C VAL A 5 -7.77 13.92 6.33
N TYR A 6 -7.97 13.20 5.23
CA TYR A 6 -8.78 13.71 4.12
C TYR A 6 -10.26 13.45 4.43
N ALA A 7 -10.85 14.38 5.18
CA ALA A 7 -12.29 14.55 5.20
C ALA A 7 -12.69 15.23 3.89
N VAL A 8 -12.83 14.45 2.81
CA VAL A 8 -13.50 14.93 1.60
C VAL A 8 -14.96 14.52 1.75
N GLY A 9 -15.75 15.41 2.32
CA GLY A 9 -17.19 15.36 2.15
C GLY A 9 -17.50 15.74 0.71
N PHE A 10 -17.63 14.76 -0.17
CA PHE A 10 -18.22 14.95 -1.49
C PHE A 10 -19.25 13.86 -1.74
N SER A 11 -20.44 14.33 -2.09
CA SER A 11 -21.65 13.55 -2.31
C SER A 11 -21.43 12.43 -3.32
N ALA A 12 -21.61 11.19 -2.86
CA ALA A 12 -21.71 10.01 -3.71
C ALA A 12 -22.93 10.16 -4.64
N GLY A 13 -22.68 10.59 -5.87
CA GLY A 13 -23.59 10.41 -6.99
C GLY A 13 -23.30 9.06 -7.63
N PHE A 14 -23.91 8.00 -7.10
CA PHE A 14 -23.96 6.72 -7.80
C PHE A 14 -24.59 6.94 -9.19
N SER A 15 -23.92 6.44 -10.24
CA SER A 15 -24.47 6.27 -11.58
C SER A 15 -25.59 5.24 -11.55
N THR A 16 -26.74 5.67 -11.03
CA THR A 16 -28.01 4.98 -11.13
C THR A 16 -28.64 5.29 -12.49
N PRO A 17 -29.59 4.48 -12.98
CA PRO A 17 -30.41 4.82 -14.15
C PRO A 17 -31.15 6.18 -14.03
N ALA A 18 -31.14 6.81 -12.85
CA ALA A 18 -31.61 8.19 -12.64
C ALA A 18 -30.63 9.26 -13.17
N GLY A 19 -29.32 8.98 -13.26
CA GLY A 19 -28.31 9.90 -13.79
C GLY A 19 -28.49 10.16 -15.29
N ALA A 20 -28.68 9.10 -16.09
CA ALA A 20 -28.98 9.20 -17.51
C ALA A 20 -30.27 10.00 -17.78
N GLN A 21 -31.32 9.78 -16.98
CA GLN A 21 -32.59 10.53 -17.09
C GLN A 21 -32.47 12.03 -16.78
N VAL A 22 -31.43 12.43 -16.04
CA VAL A 22 -31.16 13.84 -15.71
C VAL A 22 -30.38 14.53 -16.84
N ILE A 23 -29.45 13.81 -17.49
CA ILE A 23 -28.66 14.30 -18.64
C ILE A 23 -29.56 14.58 -19.85
N ASP A 24 -30.52 13.68 -20.15
CA ASP A 24 -31.45 13.78 -21.30
C ASP A 24 -32.25 15.10 -21.38
N ARG A 25 -32.38 15.82 -20.26
CA ARG A 25 -33.18 17.05 -20.14
C ARG A 25 -32.33 18.32 -20.00
N MET A 26 -31.01 18.19 -20.01
CA MET A 26 -30.11 19.32 -19.87
C MET A 26 -29.93 20.06 -21.19
N THR A 27 -29.78 21.38 -21.09
CA THR A 27 -29.38 22.23 -22.21
C THR A 27 -27.87 22.12 -22.46
N ALA A 28 -27.39 22.51 -23.65
CA ALA A 28 -25.96 22.47 -23.97
C ALA A 28 -25.09 23.23 -22.94
N PRO A 29 -25.43 24.44 -22.45
CA PRO A 29 -24.65 25.10 -21.40
C PRO A 29 -24.61 24.32 -20.08
N GLN A 30 -25.70 23.66 -19.68
CA GLN A 30 -25.72 22.83 -18.47
C GLN A 30 -24.84 21.58 -18.62
N LEU A 31 -24.86 20.96 -19.80
CA LEU A 31 -24.00 19.83 -20.13
C LEU A 31 -22.52 20.21 -20.14
N LEU A 32 -22.16 21.40 -20.64
CA LEU A 32 -20.78 21.88 -20.61
C LEU A 32 -20.28 22.12 -19.17
N VAL A 33 -21.10 22.70 -18.30
CA VAL A 33 -20.74 22.84 -16.87
C VAL A 33 -20.51 21.47 -16.24
N LEU A 34 -21.44 20.53 -16.44
CA LEU A 34 -21.31 19.17 -15.91
C LEU A 34 -20.09 18.43 -16.49
N LEU A 35 -19.78 18.65 -17.77
CA LEU A 35 -18.59 18.12 -18.43
C LEU A 35 -17.32 18.64 -17.74
N ARG A 36 -17.24 19.94 -17.46
CA ARG A 36 -16.09 20.54 -16.77
C ARG A 36 -15.90 19.98 -15.38
N GLU A 37 -16.98 19.85 -14.62
CA GLU A 37 -16.96 19.28 -13.27
C GLU A 37 -16.41 17.85 -13.28
N ASN A 38 -16.89 17.02 -14.20
CA ASN A 38 -16.44 15.62 -14.30
C ASN A 38 -15.00 15.50 -14.81
N ILE A 39 -14.56 16.33 -15.77
CA ILE A 39 -13.16 16.35 -16.22
C ILE A 39 -12.23 16.72 -15.06
N THR A 40 -12.58 17.76 -14.30
CA THR A 40 -11.79 18.20 -13.14
C THR A 40 -11.72 17.10 -12.09
N ALA A 41 -12.85 16.46 -11.77
CA ALA A 41 -12.89 15.38 -10.79
C ALA A 41 -12.13 14.12 -11.24
N LEU A 42 -12.12 13.83 -12.55
CA LEU A 42 -11.35 12.74 -13.14
C LEU A 42 -9.85 12.99 -12.99
N GLN A 43 -9.36 14.18 -13.36
CA GLN A 43 -7.95 14.59 -13.23
C GLN A 43 -7.46 14.57 -11.76
N GLU A 44 -8.30 15.01 -10.83
CA GLU A 44 -8.01 14.93 -9.39
C GLU A 44 -7.88 13.46 -8.95
N THR A 45 -8.80 12.59 -9.39
CA THR A 45 -8.77 11.16 -9.09
C THR A 45 -7.51 10.49 -9.66
N GLU A 46 -7.13 10.79 -10.90
CA GLU A 46 -5.87 10.31 -11.51
C GLU A 46 -4.64 10.75 -10.73
N THR A 47 -4.62 12.00 -10.29
CA THR A 47 -3.51 12.53 -9.48
C THR A 47 -3.38 11.77 -8.16
N ILE A 48 -4.51 11.46 -7.51
CA ILE A 48 -4.52 10.69 -6.26
C ILE A 48 -4.10 9.24 -6.52
N LEU A 49 -4.59 8.60 -7.58
CA LEU A 49 -4.20 7.24 -7.97
C LEU A 49 -2.70 7.13 -8.29
N ARG A 50 -2.13 8.13 -8.97
CA ARG A 50 -0.69 8.20 -9.22
C ARG A 50 0.11 8.27 -7.91
N ARG A 51 -0.26 9.15 -6.98
CA ARG A 51 0.38 9.21 -5.66
C ARG A 51 0.24 7.90 -4.88
N ASN A 52 -0.92 7.24 -4.96
CA ASN A 52 -1.15 5.93 -4.35
C ASN A 52 -0.17 4.88 -4.91
N SER A 53 0.12 4.92 -6.21
CA SER A 53 1.08 4.01 -6.84
C SER A 53 2.53 4.24 -6.39
N GLU A 54 2.94 5.50 -6.16
CA GLU A 54 4.26 5.85 -5.61
C GLU A 54 4.44 5.31 -4.18
N VAL A 55 3.38 5.42 -3.35
CA VAL A 55 3.36 4.82 -2.02
C VAL A 55 3.43 3.29 -2.11
N ALA A 56 2.74 2.68 -3.08
CA ALA A 56 2.81 1.25 -3.31
C ALA A 56 4.21 0.76 -3.67
N GLU A 57 4.95 1.52 -4.47
CA GLU A 57 6.35 1.22 -4.78
C GLU A 57 7.23 1.32 -3.53
N THR A 58 7.05 2.36 -2.73
CA THR A 58 7.77 2.54 -1.45
C THR A 58 7.52 1.36 -0.51
N ASN A 59 6.27 0.93 -0.36
CA ASN A 59 5.93 -0.17 0.52
C ASN A 59 6.41 -1.52 0.00
N ARG A 60 6.51 -1.72 -1.31
CA ARG A 60 7.17 -2.90 -1.90
C ARG A 60 8.65 -2.95 -1.51
N ALA A 61 9.35 -1.81 -1.56
CA ALA A 61 10.75 -1.73 -1.13
C ALA A 61 10.90 -2.02 0.37
N LEU A 62 10.02 -1.46 1.22
CA LEU A 62 9.98 -1.78 2.65
C LEU A 62 9.71 -3.28 2.90
N GLY A 63 8.77 -3.87 2.16
CA GLY A 63 8.48 -5.30 2.22
C GLY A 63 9.68 -6.16 1.83
N ALA A 64 10.48 -5.74 0.85
CA ALA A 64 11.71 -6.45 0.49
C ALA A 64 12.76 -6.39 1.60
N ALA A 65 12.99 -5.22 2.20
CA ALA A 65 13.90 -5.05 3.33
C ALA A 65 13.46 -5.89 4.56
N LEU A 66 12.16 -5.99 4.81
CA LEU A 66 11.63 -6.87 5.87
C LEU A 66 11.87 -8.36 5.59
N ARG A 67 11.85 -8.81 4.32
CA ARG A 67 12.20 -10.22 4.00
C ARG A 67 13.67 -10.51 4.28
N GLU A 68 14.56 -9.56 3.96
CA GLU A 68 15.98 -9.67 4.29
C GLU A 68 16.18 -9.73 5.82
N GLU A 69 15.50 -8.84 6.55
CA GLU A 69 15.54 -8.83 8.01
C GLU A 69 15.02 -10.14 8.62
N SER A 70 13.93 -10.71 8.08
CA SER A 70 13.43 -12.03 8.50
C SER A 70 14.50 -13.11 8.32
N THR A 71 15.15 -13.14 7.16
CA THR A 71 16.21 -14.12 6.85
C THR A 71 17.40 -13.96 7.81
N ARG A 72 17.75 -12.72 8.14
CA ARG A 72 18.81 -12.40 9.11
C ARG A 72 18.44 -12.90 10.51
N LEU A 73 17.22 -12.66 10.96
CA LEU A 73 16.73 -13.12 12.26
C LEU A 73 16.66 -14.64 12.33
N ASP A 74 16.19 -15.32 11.29
CA ASP A 74 16.16 -16.78 11.23
C ASP A 74 17.57 -17.37 11.32
N THR A 75 18.55 -16.73 10.67
CA THR A 75 19.96 -17.12 10.76
C THR A 75 20.50 -16.93 12.18
N GLN A 76 20.14 -15.83 12.85
CA GLN A 76 20.54 -15.56 14.23
C GLN A 76 19.91 -16.56 15.21
N THR A 77 18.62 -16.86 15.06
CA THR A 77 17.92 -17.86 15.87
C THR A 77 18.57 -19.23 15.70
N LYS A 78 18.89 -19.64 14.47
CA LYS A 78 19.59 -20.90 14.24
C LYS A 78 20.97 -20.93 14.88
N GLY A 79 21.74 -19.84 14.78
CA GLY A 79 23.05 -19.74 15.44
C GLY A 79 22.94 -19.86 16.96
N TYR A 80 21.94 -19.21 17.55
CA TYR A 80 21.61 -19.35 18.97
C TYR A 80 21.27 -20.80 19.34
N ASP A 81 20.44 -21.49 18.54
CA ASP A 81 20.05 -22.88 18.81
C ASP A 81 21.26 -23.82 18.76
N ASP A 82 22.16 -23.63 17.79
CA ASP A 82 23.41 -24.40 17.67
C ASP A 82 24.34 -24.17 18.88
N ASP A 83 24.50 -22.90 19.31
CA ASP A 83 25.32 -22.55 20.47
C ASP A 83 24.71 -23.05 21.78
N ALA A 84 23.38 -22.97 21.93
CA ALA A 84 22.66 -23.49 23.08
C ALA A 84 22.76 -25.03 23.17
N ALA A 85 22.65 -25.73 22.03
CA ALA A 85 22.86 -27.17 21.96
C ALA A 85 24.30 -27.55 22.33
N ASN A 86 25.29 -26.78 21.89
CA ASN A 86 26.68 -26.96 22.27
C ASN A 86 26.91 -26.75 23.78
N HIS A 87 26.36 -25.66 24.34
CA HIS A 87 26.41 -25.38 25.77
C HIS A 87 25.79 -26.53 26.58
N ASN A 88 24.60 -27.00 26.20
CA ASN A 88 23.93 -28.12 26.86
C ASN A 88 24.75 -29.42 26.83
N ARG A 89 25.43 -29.72 25.71
CA ARG A 89 26.35 -30.86 25.63
C ARG A 89 27.54 -30.71 26.59
N GLN A 90 28.15 -29.52 26.64
CA GLN A 90 29.27 -29.25 27.55
C GLN A 90 28.84 -29.30 29.03
N ALA A 91 27.66 -28.77 29.36
CA ALA A 91 27.08 -28.84 30.70
C ALA A 91 26.77 -30.28 31.12
N GLY A 92 26.26 -31.11 30.20
CA GLY A 92 26.08 -32.54 30.43
C GLY A 92 27.39 -33.29 30.69
N ALA A 93 28.45 -32.97 29.92
CA ALA A 93 29.78 -33.52 30.13
C ALA A 93 30.38 -33.09 31.48
N TYR A 94 30.22 -31.81 31.85
CA TYR A 94 30.59 -31.30 33.17
C TYR A 94 29.85 -32.06 34.29
N ASN A 95 28.53 -32.18 34.23
CA ASN A 95 27.78 -32.91 35.25
C ASN A 95 28.20 -34.38 35.36
N THR A 96 28.53 -35.03 34.24
CA THR A 96 28.95 -36.43 34.22
C THR A 96 30.34 -36.63 34.83
N ASN A 97 31.28 -35.75 34.51
CA ASN A 97 32.70 -35.93 34.82
C ASN A 97 33.15 -35.21 36.10
N CYS A 98 32.47 -34.13 36.48
CA CYS A 98 32.89 -33.22 37.54
C CYS A 98 32.05 -33.29 38.82
N GLN A 99 30.87 -33.93 38.80
CA GLN A 99 30.05 -34.12 40.00
C GLN A 99 30.29 -35.45 40.72
N GLN A 100 31.25 -36.27 40.25
CA GLN A 100 31.55 -37.57 40.85
C GLN A 100 32.56 -37.46 42.00
N GLY A 101 32.08 -37.54 43.24
CA GLY A 101 32.89 -37.79 44.44
C GLY A 101 34.08 -36.83 44.67
N LYS A 102 35.05 -37.24 45.50
CA LYS A 102 36.30 -36.50 45.67
C LYS A 102 37.20 -36.72 44.46
N LEU A 103 37.26 -35.73 43.57
CA LEU A 103 38.19 -35.69 42.46
C LEU A 103 39.63 -35.41 42.96
N PRO A 104 40.66 -35.93 42.29
CA PRO A 104 42.05 -35.48 42.48
C PRO A 104 42.21 -33.99 42.14
N GLU A 105 43.26 -33.34 42.64
CA GLU A 105 43.46 -31.88 42.59
C GLU A 105 43.48 -31.29 41.17
N GLU A 106 44.15 -31.96 40.23
CA GLU A 106 44.24 -31.51 38.84
C GLU A 106 42.90 -31.62 38.08
N PRO A 107 42.19 -32.77 38.08
CA PRO A 107 40.82 -32.87 37.57
C PRO A 107 39.83 -31.90 38.23
N TYR A 108 39.98 -31.64 39.53
CA TYR A 108 39.14 -30.69 40.25
C TYR A 108 39.30 -29.25 39.72
N THR A 109 40.54 -28.82 39.48
CA THR A 109 40.82 -27.49 38.91
C THR A 109 40.25 -27.35 37.50
N GLN A 110 40.42 -28.37 36.64
CA GLN A 110 39.83 -28.38 35.29
C GLN A 110 38.29 -28.28 35.31
N CYS A 111 37.66 -28.93 36.29
CA CYS A 111 36.22 -28.85 36.48
C CYS A 111 35.74 -27.45 36.91
N LEU A 112 36.51 -26.75 37.76
CA LEU A 112 36.21 -25.36 38.13
C LEU A 112 36.30 -24.42 36.92
N ASP A 113 37.34 -24.56 36.10
CA ASP A 113 37.53 -23.76 34.88
C ASP A 113 36.39 -24.00 33.88
N LEU A 114 36.00 -25.27 33.68
CA LEU A 114 34.88 -25.63 32.82
C LEU A 114 33.56 -25.04 33.33
N LYS A 115 33.30 -25.12 34.63
CA LYS A 115 32.11 -24.51 35.24
C LYS A 115 32.06 -23.00 35.00
N GLN A 116 33.17 -22.29 35.24
CA GLN A 116 33.23 -20.85 35.02
C GLN A 116 32.98 -20.48 33.55
N ASN A 117 33.56 -21.26 32.62
CA ASN A 117 33.32 -21.08 31.19
C ASN A 117 31.85 -21.32 30.81
N LEU A 118 31.22 -22.35 31.37
CA LEU A 118 29.79 -22.62 31.17
C LEU A 118 28.92 -21.47 31.70
N ASP A 119 29.22 -20.94 32.89
CA ASP A 119 28.45 -19.82 33.47
C ASP A 119 28.56 -18.55 32.60
N ILE A 120 29.75 -18.27 32.05
CA ILE A 120 29.97 -17.16 31.11
C ILE A 120 29.20 -17.39 29.80
N GLN A 121 29.26 -18.60 29.23
CA GLN A 121 28.53 -18.95 28.01
C GLN A 121 27.02 -18.82 28.22
N LYS A 122 26.50 -19.31 29.35
CA LYS A 122 25.08 -19.21 29.70
C LYS A 122 24.63 -17.76 29.74
N THR A 123 25.39 -16.89 30.43
CA THR A 123 25.06 -15.46 30.51
C THR A 123 25.01 -14.81 29.12
N ARG A 124 25.93 -15.18 28.22
CA ARG A 124 25.95 -14.70 26.83
C ARG A 124 24.76 -15.22 26.03
N LEU A 125 24.39 -16.49 26.20
CA LEU A 125 23.23 -17.09 25.53
C LEU A 125 21.92 -16.46 26.00
N ASP A 126 21.75 -16.25 27.30
CA ASP A 126 20.56 -15.61 27.87
C ASP A 126 20.41 -14.18 27.29
N ALA A 127 21.50 -13.40 27.25
CA ALA A 127 21.48 -12.07 26.62
C ALA A 127 21.22 -12.11 25.11
N LEU A 128 21.73 -13.12 24.40
CA LEU A 128 21.45 -13.30 22.97
C LEU A 128 19.98 -13.64 22.72
N ALA A 129 19.39 -14.51 23.54
CA ALA A 129 17.97 -14.87 23.47
C ALA A 129 17.07 -13.64 23.65
N GLU A 130 17.33 -12.82 24.66
CA GLU A 130 16.58 -11.57 24.90
C GLU A 130 16.67 -10.60 23.69
N ASN A 131 17.86 -10.47 23.11
CA ASN A 131 18.06 -9.63 21.92
C ASN A 131 17.31 -10.16 20.70
N ILE A 132 17.33 -11.48 20.48
CA ILE A 132 16.60 -12.14 19.39
C ILE A 132 15.10 -11.95 19.57
N GLU A 133 14.58 -12.13 20.78
CA GLU A 133 13.15 -11.94 21.10
C GLU A 133 12.72 -10.48 20.85
N ALA A 134 13.49 -9.52 21.34
CA ALA A 134 13.22 -8.09 21.12
C ALA A 134 13.25 -7.71 19.63
N ALA A 135 14.18 -8.29 18.86
CA ALA A 135 14.29 -8.06 17.43
C ALA A 135 13.10 -8.66 16.67
N HIS A 136 12.68 -9.89 17.00
CA HIS A 136 11.47 -10.51 16.46
C HIS A 136 10.21 -9.71 16.80
N ALA A 137 10.07 -9.23 18.03
CA ALA A 137 8.95 -8.38 18.43
C ALA A 137 8.90 -7.08 17.60
N THR A 138 10.04 -6.42 17.41
CA THR A 138 10.17 -5.22 16.58
C THR A 138 9.84 -5.52 15.10
N TYR A 139 10.35 -6.62 14.56
CA TYR A 139 10.05 -7.08 13.20
C TYR A 139 8.55 -7.30 13.00
N ASN A 140 7.90 -8.05 13.90
CA ASN A 140 6.47 -8.35 13.83
C ASN A 140 5.62 -7.08 13.90
N GLN A 141 6.01 -6.10 14.71
CA GLN A 141 5.34 -4.79 14.74
C GLN A 141 5.46 -4.06 13.40
N LYS A 142 6.64 -4.05 12.77
CA LYS A 142 6.84 -3.43 11.45
C LYS A 142 6.02 -4.12 10.37
N VAL A 143 5.99 -5.45 10.33
CA VAL A 143 5.16 -6.22 9.39
C VAL A 143 3.68 -5.91 9.59
N LYS A 144 3.21 -5.87 10.84
CA LYS A 144 1.81 -5.54 11.15
C LYS A 144 1.45 -4.13 10.67
N ALA A 145 2.30 -3.15 10.96
CA ALA A 145 2.07 -1.77 10.54
C ALA A 145 2.02 -1.65 9.00
N LEU A 146 2.98 -2.28 8.30
CA LEU A 146 3.01 -2.29 6.84
C LEU A 146 1.75 -2.94 6.25
N ASN A 147 1.32 -4.09 6.79
CA ASN A 147 0.11 -4.76 6.30
C ASN A 147 -1.16 -3.93 6.53
N GLN A 148 -1.26 -3.21 7.66
CA GLN A 148 -2.40 -2.32 7.91
C GLN A 148 -2.44 -1.14 6.95
N GLU A 149 -1.27 -0.56 6.66
CA GLU A 149 -1.12 0.51 5.69
C GLU A 149 -1.46 0.04 4.27
N GLU A 150 -0.96 -1.13 3.86
CA GLU A 150 -1.28 -1.76 2.57
C GLU A 150 -2.78 -1.98 2.38
N THR A 151 -3.46 -2.56 3.38
CA THR A 151 -4.91 -2.82 3.31
C THR A 151 -5.68 -1.52 3.16
N THR A 152 -5.39 -0.53 4.01
CA THR A 152 -6.06 0.77 3.96
C THR A 152 -5.84 1.45 2.61
N ARG A 153 -4.61 1.40 2.09
CA ARG A 153 -4.28 1.98 0.79
C ARG A 153 -5.03 1.27 -0.34
N PHE A 154 -5.10 -0.06 -0.31
CA PHE A 154 -5.77 -0.86 -1.33
C PHE A 154 -7.28 -0.60 -1.36
N GLU A 155 -7.93 -0.50 -0.19
CA GLU A 155 -9.33 -0.13 -0.07
C GLU A 155 -9.59 1.27 -0.64
N ALA A 156 -8.77 2.26 -0.27
CA ALA A 156 -8.85 3.62 -0.79
C ALA A 156 -8.65 3.67 -2.31
N ALA A 157 -7.65 2.94 -2.84
CA ALA A 157 -7.39 2.86 -4.28
C ALA A 157 -8.56 2.21 -5.03
N SER A 158 -9.17 1.16 -4.47
CA SER A 158 -10.32 0.48 -5.08
C SER A 158 -11.51 1.42 -5.21
N HIS A 159 -11.82 2.20 -4.16
CA HIS A 159 -12.87 3.21 -4.22
C HIS A 159 -12.58 4.31 -5.26
N LEU A 160 -11.33 4.78 -5.35
CA LEU A 160 -10.93 5.78 -6.34
C LEU A 160 -11.04 5.25 -7.77
N ILE A 161 -10.72 3.97 -8.02
CA ILE A 161 -10.87 3.34 -9.34
C ILE A 161 -12.35 3.26 -9.74
N GLU A 162 -13.25 2.96 -8.80
CA GLU A 162 -14.69 2.96 -9.05
C GLU A 162 -15.21 4.37 -9.38
N GLN A 163 -14.74 5.38 -8.64
CA GLN A 163 -15.05 6.79 -8.91
C GLN A 163 -14.56 7.22 -10.30
N TYR A 164 -13.31 6.88 -10.63
CA TYR A 164 -12.72 7.15 -11.94
C TYR A 164 -13.57 6.57 -13.07
N LYS A 165 -13.96 5.29 -12.97
CA LYS A 165 -14.82 4.64 -13.97
C LYS A 165 -16.17 5.32 -14.10
N SER A 166 -16.77 5.72 -12.98
CA SER A 166 -18.06 6.41 -13.01
C SER A 166 -17.97 7.79 -13.66
N GLN A 167 -16.87 8.53 -13.42
CA GLN A 167 -16.62 9.84 -14.03
C GLN A 167 -16.33 9.72 -15.53
N ASP A 168 -15.51 8.74 -15.95
CA ASP A 168 -15.26 8.46 -17.38
C ASP A 168 -16.57 8.14 -18.11
N GLN A 169 -17.42 7.30 -17.53
CA GLN A 169 -18.73 7.01 -18.11
C GLN A 169 -19.62 8.26 -18.21
N MET A 170 -19.66 9.08 -17.16
CA MET A 170 -20.42 10.32 -17.16
C MET A 170 -19.97 11.28 -18.28
N ILE A 171 -18.66 11.40 -18.48
CA ILE A 171 -18.09 12.20 -19.58
C ILE A 171 -18.58 11.67 -20.94
N ARG A 172 -18.55 10.35 -21.15
CA ARG A 172 -19.06 9.72 -22.38
C ARG A 172 -20.55 9.98 -22.60
N ASP A 173 -21.36 9.86 -21.55
CA ASP A 173 -22.80 10.11 -21.63
C ASP A 173 -23.09 11.58 -22.00
N ILE A 174 -22.34 12.52 -21.41
CA ILE A 174 -22.45 13.95 -21.74
C ILE A 174 -22.03 14.22 -23.20
N GLN A 175 -20.93 13.61 -23.67
CA GLN A 175 -20.49 13.74 -25.07
C GLN A 175 -21.59 13.29 -26.04
N VAL A 176 -22.23 12.15 -25.78
CA VAL A 176 -23.36 11.64 -26.58
C VAL A 176 -24.51 12.64 -26.58
N GLN A 177 -24.91 13.15 -25.42
CA GLN A 177 -26.02 14.10 -25.31
C GLN A 177 -25.73 15.43 -26.05
N ILE A 178 -24.50 15.95 -25.95
CA ILE A 178 -24.10 17.16 -26.66
C ILE A 178 -24.16 16.92 -28.19
N TYR A 179 -23.71 15.75 -28.65
CA TYR A 179 -23.80 15.39 -30.06
C TYR A 179 -25.27 15.28 -30.53
N GLU A 180 -26.14 14.63 -29.75
CA GLU A 180 -27.57 14.54 -30.06
C GLU A 180 -28.23 15.92 -30.14
N LEU A 181 -27.94 16.82 -29.19
CA LEU A 181 -28.40 18.21 -29.25
C LEU A 181 -27.90 18.91 -30.52
N ALA A 182 -26.65 18.68 -30.93
CA ALA A 182 -26.10 19.28 -32.15
C ALA A 182 -26.79 18.77 -33.43
N THR A 183 -27.14 17.49 -33.49
CA THR A 183 -27.88 16.93 -34.64
C THR A 183 -29.29 17.50 -34.79
N ASN A 184 -29.90 17.96 -33.69
CA ASN A 184 -31.20 18.63 -33.70
C ASN A 184 -31.13 20.11 -34.11
N VAL A 185 -29.93 20.69 -34.20
CA VAL A 185 -29.71 22.06 -34.71
C VAL A 185 -29.56 22.01 -36.23
N THR A 186 -30.46 22.68 -36.96
CA THR A 186 -30.53 22.68 -38.43
C THR A 186 -29.49 23.59 -39.13
N GLN A 187 -28.46 24.03 -38.42
CA GLN A 187 -27.37 24.81 -39.03
C GLN A 187 -26.40 23.90 -39.78
N ASN A 188 -26.12 24.24 -41.04
CA ASN A 188 -25.22 23.46 -41.89
C ASN A 188 -23.84 23.28 -41.25
N GLY A 189 -23.42 22.03 -41.06
CA GLY A 189 -22.09 21.68 -40.56
C GLY A 189 -21.92 21.73 -39.04
N PHE A 190 -22.91 22.24 -38.29
CA PHE A 190 -22.81 22.39 -36.83
C PHE A 190 -22.62 21.04 -36.11
N SER A 191 -23.36 20.01 -36.50
CA SER A 191 -23.20 18.66 -35.96
C SER A 191 -21.84 18.03 -36.28
N GLU A 192 -21.24 18.37 -37.43
CA GLU A 192 -19.91 17.89 -37.83
C GLU A 192 -18.80 18.58 -37.05
N THR A 193 -18.93 19.88 -36.76
CA THR A 193 -18.01 20.60 -35.88
C THR A 193 -18.07 20.07 -34.45
N VAL A 194 -19.27 19.80 -33.91
CA VAL A 194 -19.42 19.16 -32.60
C VAL A 194 -18.83 17.75 -32.58
N ARG A 195 -19.02 16.97 -33.66
CA ARG A 195 -18.39 15.65 -33.80
C ARG A 195 -16.87 15.74 -33.72
N GLN A 196 -16.26 16.72 -34.39
CA GLN A 196 -14.82 16.92 -34.33
C GLN A 196 -14.34 17.23 -32.91
N CYS A 197 -15.07 18.07 -32.16
CA CYS A 197 -14.75 18.33 -30.76
C CYS A 197 -14.81 17.05 -29.89
N THR A 198 -15.75 16.13 -30.12
CA THR A 198 -15.82 14.86 -29.36
C THR A 198 -14.69 13.88 -29.68
N LEU A 199 -13.95 14.10 -30.77
CA LEU A 199 -12.85 13.25 -31.20
C LEU A 199 -11.48 13.75 -30.71
N GLU A 200 -11.43 14.87 -29.98
CA GLU A 200 -10.20 15.33 -29.35
C GLU A 200 -9.71 14.29 -28.32
N ASP A 201 -8.41 13.96 -28.39
CA ASP A 201 -7.78 12.95 -27.53
C ASP A 201 -7.62 13.44 -26.08
N ASP A 202 -7.52 14.76 -25.89
CA ASP A 202 -7.41 15.40 -24.59
C ASP A 202 -8.76 15.99 -24.14
N LEU A 203 -9.13 15.74 -22.88
CA LEU A 203 -10.41 16.16 -22.33
C LEU A 203 -10.54 17.69 -22.20
N GLU A 204 -9.44 18.41 -21.95
CA GLU A 204 -9.43 19.86 -21.91
C GLU A 204 -9.57 20.46 -23.32
N ASP A 205 -8.90 19.87 -24.31
CA ASP A 205 -9.03 20.28 -25.72
C ASP A 205 -10.46 20.03 -26.24
N MET A 206 -11.04 18.87 -25.91
CA MET A 206 -12.46 18.61 -26.17
C MET A 206 -13.35 19.67 -25.53
N TYR A 207 -13.18 19.94 -24.23
CA TYR A 207 -14.00 20.91 -23.50
C TYR A 207 -13.88 22.32 -24.09
N SER A 208 -12.65 22.74 -24.43
CA SER A 208 -12.36 24.01 -25.06
C SER A 208 -13.04 24.13 -26.44
N CYS A 209 -12.91 23.09 -27.27
CA CYS A 209 -13.59 23.01 -28.57
C CYS A 209 -15.11 23.10 -28.41
N MET A 210 -15.70 22.29 -27.53
CA MET A 210 -17.14 22.29 -27.27
C MET A 210 -17.65 23.64 -26.77
N THR A 211 -16.91 24.30 -25.89
CA THR A 211 -17.25 25.63 -25.38
C THR A 211 -17.17 26.68 -26.49
N SER A 212 -16.22 26.57 -27.42
CA SER A 212 -16.13 27.50 -28.56
C SER A 212 -17.27 27.36 -29.58
N VAL A 213 -17.90 26.19 -29.64
CA VAL A 213 -18.99 25.88 -30.56
C VAL A 213 -20.35 26.25 -29.96
N TRP A 214 -20.52 26.09 -28.65
CA TRP A 214 -21.80 26.25 -27.95
C TRP A 214 -21.89 27.45 -26.99
N GLY A 215 -20.76 28.08 -26.65
CA GLY A 215 -20.66 29.25 -25.76
C GLY A 215 -20.70 30.58 -26.50
#